data_AF-A0A379ACX0-F1
#
_entry.id   AF-A0A379ACX0-F1
#
_cell.length_a   1.000
_cell.length_b   1.000
_cell.length_c   1.000
_cell.angle_alpha   90.00
_cell.angle_beta   90.00
_cell.angle_gamma   90.00
#
_symmetry.space_group_name_H-M   'P 1'
#
loop_
_entity.id
_entity.type
_entity.pdbx_description
1 polymer ?
#
loop_
_entity_poly.entity_id
_entity_poly.type
_entity_poly.pdbx_seq_one_letter_code
_entity_poly.pdbx_strand_id
1 'polypeptide(L)'
;MGFDIDLANEICKRIHTQCTYVESDFDALIPSLKAKKIDAIISSLSITAKRQEEIAFSEKLYAANARLVAPKGSKIEPTIESLKGKNIGLLQGTTQETYANQNWRPKGVNVTPYAKPGSGLSGSECRSY
;
A
#
# COMPACT_ATOMS: atom_id res chain seq x y z
N MET A 1 14.41 -1.80 -8.74
CA MET A 1 13.68 -0.95 -9.70
C MET A 1 12.39 -1.66 -10.06
N GLY A 2 11.26 -0.96 -10.04
CA GLY A 2 9.94 -1.56 -10.14
C GLY A 2 8.98 -0.63 -10.89
N PHE A 3 7.82 -1.16 -11.27
CA PHE A 3 6.87 -0.51 -12.17
C PHE A 3 6.46 0.91 -11.73
N ASP A 4 6.33 1.15 -10.43
CA ASP A 4 5.99 2.48 -9.89
C ASP A 4 7.06 3.54 -10.21
N ILE A 5 8.36 3.19 -10.16
CA ILE A 5 9.47 4.08 -10.54
C ILE A 5 9.42 4.40 -12.03
N ASP A 6 9.21 3.38 -12.86
CA ASP A 6 9.19 3.51 -14.32
C ASP A 6 8.04 4.42 -14.76
N LEU A 7 6.87 4.23 -14.14
CA LEU A 7 5.69 5.05 -14.37
C LEU A 7 5.89 6.48 -13.90
N ALA A 8 6.47 6.69 -12.72
CA ALA A 8 6.78 8.01 -12.21
C ALA A 8 7.74 8.76 -13.15
N ASN A 9 8.82 8.11 -13.58
CA ASN A 9 9.79 8.69 -14.52
C ASN A 9 9.11 9.13 -15.83
N GLU A 10 8.26 8.30 -16.40
CA GLU A 10 7.57 8.61 -17.65
C GLU A 10 6.53 9.74 -17.48
N ILE A 11 5.81 9.77 -16.36
CA ILE A 11 4.89 10.89 -16.03
C ILE A 11 5.68 12.19 -15.94
N CYS A 12 6.76 12.22 -15.15
CA CYS A 12 7.55 13.42 -14.92
C CYS A 12 8.19 13.93 -16.21
N LYS A 13 8.67 13.01 -17.06
CA LYS A 13 9.18 13.33 -18.39
C LYS A 13 8.13 14.00 -19.28
N ARG A 14 6.88 13.50 -19.29
CA ARG A 14 5.79 14.03 -20.13
C ARG A 14 5.28 15.39 -19.68
N ILE A 15 5.31 15.66 -18.37
CA ILE A 15 4.92 16.96 -17.81
C ILE A 15 6.11 17.94 -17.70
N HIS A 16 7.28 17.56 -18.23
CA HIS A 16 8.50 18.35 -18.23
C HIS A 16 8.94 18.82 -16.83
N THR A 17 8.82 17.95 -15.82
CA THR A 17 9.27 18.23 -14.45
C THR A 17 10.40 17.29 -14.01
N GLN A 18 11.15 17.71 -12.98
CA GLN A 18 12.12 16.86 -12.32
C GLN A 18 11.47 16.16 -11.13
N CYS A 19 11.65 14.84 -11.05
CA CYS A 19 11.15 14.03 -9.94
C CYS A 19 12.29 13.55 -9.06
N THR A 20 12.21 13.88 -7.77
CA THR A 20 13.14 13.41 -6.74
C THR A 20 12.45 12.34 -5.92
N TYR A 21 13.10 11.19 -5.73
CA TYR A 21 12.50 10.12 -4.97
C TYR A 21 12.70 10.29 -3.46
N VAL A 22 11.63 10.11 -2.70
CA VAL A 22 11.67 10.05 -1.23
C VAL A 22 11.22 8.66 -0.81
N GLU A 23 11.97 8.04 0.09
CA GLU A 23 11.60 6.74 0.68
C GLU A 23 11.03 6.97 2.08
N SER A 24 9.86 6.41 2.33
CA SER A 24 9.14 6.54 3.59
C SER A 24 8.29 5.30 3.84
N ASP A 25 7.89 5.09 5.09
CA ASP A 25 6.96 4.01 5.44
C ASP A 25 5.56 4.29 4.85
N PHE A 26 4.84 3.24 4.47
CA PHE A 26 3.59 3.36 3.69
C PHE A 26 2.47 4.13 4.41
N ASP A 27 2.43 4.04 5.74
CA ASP A 27 1.46 4.76 6.56
C ASP A 27 1.79 6.25 6.72
N ALA A 28 3.04 6.65 6.45
CA ALA A 28 3.50 8.03 6.50
C ALA A 28 3.28 8.81 5.18
N LEU A 29 2.94 8.15 4.07
CA LEU A 29 2.80 8.77 2.75
C LEU A 29 1.70 9.85 2.74
N ILE A 30 0.47 9.51 3.16
CA ILE A 30 -0.68 10.44 3.17
C ILE A 30 -0.43 11.62 4.14
N PRO A 31 0.00 11.39 5.40
CA PRO A 31 0.39 12.49 6.28
C PRO A 31 1.49 13.39 5.69
N SER A 32 2.48 12.82 5.00
CA SER A 32 3.57 13.58 4.39
C SER A 32 3.10 14.44 3.23
N LEU A 33 2.18 13.94 2.41
CA LEU A 33 1.53 14.72 1.35
C LEU A 33 0.72 15.88 1.93
N LYS A 34 -0.09 15.63 2.95
CA LYS A 34 -0.90 16.66 3.63
C LYS A 34 -0.03 17.71 4.31
N ALA A 35 1.12 17.31 4.84
CA ALA A 35 2.12 18.19 5.44
C ALA A 35 3.02 18.89 4.41
N LYS A 36 2.80 18.70 3.09
CA LYS A 36 3.59 19.26 1.99
C LYS A 36 5.08 18.90 2.05
N LYS A 37 5.41 17.73 2.61
CA LYS A 37 6.77 17.19 2.59
C LYS A 37 7.10 16.58 1.22
N ILE A 38 6.09 16.01 0.58
CA ILE A 38 6.09 15.44 -0.78
C ILE A 38 4.92 16.05 -1.56
N ASP A 39 4.96 15.93 -2.88
CA ASP A 39 3.96 16.52 -3.79
C ASP A 39 3.08 15.46 -4.46
N ALA A 40 3.55 14.21 -4.55
CA ALA A 40 2.81 13.10 -5.12
C ALA A 40 3.17 11.76 -4.45
N ILE A 41 2.22 10.82 -4.47
CA ILE A 41 2.42 9.45 -3.99
C ILE A 41 2.25 8.50 -5.18
N ILE A 42 3.32 7.78 -5.56
CA ILE A 42 3.30 6.74 -6.61
C ILE A 42 3.82 5.43 -6.01
N SER A 43 3.02 4.84 -5.12
CA SER A 43 3.43 3.66 -4.35
C SER A 43 2.28 2.66 -4.21
N SER A 44 1.73 2.19 -5.33
CA SER A 44 0.60 1.22 -5.32
C SER A 44 -0.59 1.66 -4.44
N LEU A 45 -0.86 2.96 -4.35
CA LEU A 45 -1.85 3.51 -3.42
C LEU A 45 -3.27 3.28 -3.94
N SER A 46 -3.99 2.32 -3.36
CA SER A 46 -5.40 2.06 -3.72
C SER A 46 -6.29 3.30 -3.55
N ILE A 47 -7.10 3.58 -4.58
CA ILE A 47 -8.16 4.59 -4.54
C ILE A 47 -9.31 4.05 -3.68
N THR A 48 -9.67 4.77 -2.61
CA THR A 48 -10.81 4.44 -1.73
C THR A 48 -11.58 5.71 -1.38
N ALA A 49 -12.88 5.58 -1.09
CA ALA A 49 -13.72 6.72 -0.69
C ALA A 49 -13.13 7.50 0.48
N LYS A 50 -12.69 6.79 1.53
CA LYS A 50 -12.03 7.39 2.70
C LYS A 50 -10.79 8.22 2.32
N ARG A 51 -9.97 7.75 1.37
CA ARG A 51 -8.78 8.50 0.93
C ARG A 51 -9.17 9.67 0.04
N GLN A 52 -10.20 9.52 -0.79
CA GLN A 52 -10.71 10.60 -1.65
C GLN A 52 -11.31 11.77 -0.86
N GLU A 53 -11.75 11.54 0.38
CA GLU A 53 -12.13 12.60 1.32
C GLU A 53 -10.92 13.42 1.80
N GLU A 54 -9.71 12.85 1.78
CA GLU A 54 -8.50 13.47 2.31
C GLU A 54 -7.53 13.99 1.24
N ILE A 55 -7.46 13.33 0.09
CA ILE A 55 -6.50 13.59 -0.98
C ILE A 55 -7.12 13.39 -2.36
N ALA A 56 -6.59 14.07 -3.38
CA ALA A 56 -6.95 13.82 -4.77
C ALA A 56 -6.18 12.62 -5.35
N PHE A 57 -6.74 11.98 -6.37
CA PHE A 57 -6.11 10.89 -7.12
C PHE A 57 -6.06 11.24 -8.61
N SER A 58 -5.04 10.73 -9.31
CA SER A 58 -5.03 10.67 -10.76
C SER A 58 -6.07 9.67 -11.28
N GLU A 59 -6.12 9.51 -12.62
CA GLU A 59 -6.71 8.32 -13.20
C GLU A 59 -6.01 7.04 -12.70
N LYS A 60 -6.74 5.93 -12.74
CA LYS A 60 -6.26 4.64 -12.24
C LYS A 60 -5.03 4.17 -13.04
N LEU A 61 -3.91 4.00 -12.34
CA LEU A 61 -2.64 3.56 -12.94
C LEU A 61 -2.65 2.05 -13.29
N TYR A 62 -3.16 1.21 -12.40
CA TYR A 62 -3.32 -0.23 -12.61
C TYR A 62 -4.29 -0.84 -11.59
N ALA A 63 -4.70 -2.10 -11.79
CA ALA A 63 -5.55 -2.82 -10.85
C ALA A 63 -4.72 -3.48 -9.75
N ALA A 64 -5.13 -3.28 -8.49
CA ALA A 64 -4.52 -3.90 -7.32
C ALA A 64 -5.53 -4.86 -6.67
N ASN A 65 -5.28 -6.17 -6.79
CA ASN A 65 -6.09 -7.20 -6.16
C ASN A 65 -5.31 -7.80 -4.98
N ALA A 66 -5.94 -7.87 -3.81
CA ALA A 66 -5.34 -8.50 -2.63
C ALA A 66 -5.49 -10.03 -2.69
N ARG A 67 -4.42 -10.76 -2.33
CA ARG A 67 -4.42 -12.22 -2.16
C ARG A 67 -3.59 -12.60 -0.96
N LEU A 68 -3.99 -13.67 -0.28
CA LEU A 68 -3.16 -14.29 0.76
C LEU A 68 -2.03 -15.08 0.11
N VAL A 69 -0.87 -15.06 0.76
CA VAL A 69 0.28 -15.89 0.42
C VAL A 69 0.62 -16.74 1.63
N ALA A 70 0.88 -18.02 1.41
CA ALA A 70 1.22 -18.99 2.43
C ALA A 70 2.29 -19.96 1.91
N PRO A 71 2.99 -20.72 2.79
CA PRO A 71 3.94 -21.73 2.36
C PRO A 71 3.32 -22.73 1.37
N LYS A 72 4.13 -23.22 0.44
CA LYS A 72 3.68 -24.22 -0.55
C LYS A 72 3.09 -25.45 0.17
N GLY A 73 1.92 -25.90 -0.27
CA GLY A 73 1.19 -27.02 0.36
C GLY A 73 0.32 -26.62 1.54
N SER A 74 0.29 -25.34 1.93
CA SER A 74 -0.67 -24.82 2.89
C SER A 74 -2.10 -24.99 2.39
N LYS A 75 -3.01 -25.39 3.28
CA LYS A 75 -4.47 -25.44 3.04
C LYS A 75 -5.18 -24.17 3.55
N ILE A 76 -4.42 -23.08 3.68
CA ILE A 76 -4.99 -21.80 4.11
C ILE A 76 -5.86 -21.24 2.99
N GLU A 77 -7.09 -20.90 3.35
CA GLU A 77 -8.06 -20.23 2.51
C GLU A 77 -8.37 -18.85 3.09
N PRO A 78 -8.83 -17.88 2.28
CA PRO A 78 -9.20 -16.55 2.76
C PRO A 78 -10.56 -16.56 3.49
N THR A 79 -10.76 -17.50 4.41
CA THR A 79 -11.97 -17.67 5.22
C THR A 79 -11.66 -17.59 6.71
N ILE A 80 -12.64 -17.22 7.53
CA ILE A 80 -12.43 -17.07 8.98
C ILE A 80 -12.03 -18.38 9.62
N GLU A 81 -12.65 -19.47 9.18
CA GLU A 81 -12.44 -20.83 9.70
C GLU A 81 -10.99 -21.27 9.48
N SER A 82 -10.41 -20.93 8.33
CA SER A 82 -9.04 -21.29 7.99
C SER A 82 -8.00 -20.40 8.68
N LEU A 83 -8.36 -19.13 8.93
CA LEU A 83 -7.45 -18.12 9.48
C LEU A 83 -7.46 -18.04 11.01
N LYS A 84 -8.49 -18.55 11.68
CA LYS A 84 -8.60 -18.49 13.15
C LYS A 84 -7.40 -19.17 13.82
N GLY A 85 -6.82 -18.49 14.81
CA GLY A 85 -5.61 -18.96 15.50
C GLY A 85 -4.32 -18.89 14.69
N LYS A 86 -4.35 -18.37 13.45
CA LYS A 86 -3.14 -18.07 12.66
C LYS A 86 -2.74 -16.60 12.81
N ASN A 87 -1.45 -16.35 12.64
CA ASN A 87 -0.90 -15.00 12.59
C ASN A 87 -0.84 -14.53 11.13
N ILE A 88 -1.58 -13.47 10.83
CA ILE A 88 -1.68 -12.90 9.48
C ILE A 88 -0.96 -11.55 9.47
N GLY A 89 0.17 -11.51 8.76
CA GLY A 89 0.98 -10.31 8.59
C GLY A 89 0.43 -9.41 7.49
N LEU A 90 0.33 -8.11 7.77
CA LEU A 90 -0.17 -7.10 6.82
C LEU A 90 0.69 -5.84 6.91
N LEU A 91 0.78 -5.10 5.81
CA LEU A 91 1.46 -3.81 5.80
C LEU A 91 0.57 -2.75 6.46
N GLN A 92 1.15 -1.99 7.38
CA GLN A 92 0.46 -0.92 8.11
C GLN A 92 0.00 0.20 7.16
N GLY A 93 -1.18 0.77 7.42
CA GLY A 93 -1.79 1.84 6.61
C GLY A 93 -2.47 1.37 5.33
N THR A 94 -2.46 0.06 5.05
CA THR A 94 -3.05 -0.49 3.82
C THR A 94 -4.55 -0.78 3.92
N THR A 95 -5.17 -0.91 2.75
CA THR A 95 -6.55 -1.39 2.62
C THR A 95 -6.73 -2.80 3.19
N GLN A 96 -5.68 -3.62 3.12
CA GLN A 96 -5.66 -5.01 3.58
C GLN A 96 -5.68 -5.07 5.11
N GLU A 97 -4.88 -4.21 5.77
CA GLU A 97 -4.95 -4.05 7.23
C GLU A 97 -6.35 -3.62 7.67
N THR A 98 -6.92 -2.60 7.01
CA THR A 98 -8.26 -2.10 7.32
C THR A 98 -9.30 -3.23 7.19
N TYR A 99 -9.26 -3.97 6.09
CA TYR A 99 -10.16 -5.10 5.87
C TYR A 99 -10.01 -6.18 6.95
N ALA A 100 -8.79 -6.59 7.29
CA ALA A 100 -8.55 -7.62 8.29
C ALA A 100 -8.96 -7.18 9.70
N ASN A 101 -8.71 -5.92 10.07
CA ASN A 101 -9.13 -5.36 11.35
C ASN A 101 -10.66 -5.28 11.49
N GLN A 102 -11.39 -5.13 10.39
CA GLN A 102 -12.86 -5.10 10.41
C GLN A 102 -13.48 -6.50 10.33
N ASN A 103 -12.92 -7.40 9.54
CA ASN A 103 -13.57 -8.67 9.19
C ASN A 103 -12.98 -9.89 9.92
N TRP A 104 -11.69 -9.86 10.28
CA TRP A 104 -10.96 -11.03 10.79
C TRP A 104 -10.61 -10.88 12.26
N ARG A 105 -10.04 -9.75 12.66
CA ARG A 105 -9.62 -9.50 14.05
C ARG A 105 -10.76 -9.64 15.06
N PRO A 106 -11.98 -9.11 14.83
CA PRO A 106 -13.09 -9.26 15.76
C PRO A 106 -13.58 -10.71 15.90
N LYS A 107 -13.21 -11.58 14.94
CA LYS A 107 -13.57 -13.00 14.92
C LYS A 107 -12.46 -13.91 15.47
N GLY A 108 -11.42 -13.33 16.08
CA GLY A 108 -10.33 -14.06 16.74
C GLY A 108 -9.18 -14.49 15.84
N VAL A 109 -9.00 -13.82 14.69
CA VAL A 109 -7.78 -13.97 13.86
C VAL A 109 -6.71 -13.02 14.37
N ASN A 110 -5.47 -13.49 14.53
CA ASN A 110 -4.36 -12.65 14.97
C ASN A 110 -3.83 -11.85 13.78
N VAL A 111 -4.12 -10.55 13.76
CA VAL A 111 -3.65 -9.61 12.73
C VAL A 111 -2.43 -8.86 13.25
N THR A 112 -1.30 -9.00 12.55
CA THR A 112 -0.03 -8.37 12.89
C THR A 112 0.34 -7.33 11.82
N PRO A 113 0.18 -6.03 12.10
CA PRO A 113 0.66 -4.98 11.20
C PRO A 113 2.18 -4.86 11.25
N TYR A 114 2.80 -4.65 10.10
CA TYR A 114 4.23 -4.41 9.93
C TYR A 114 4.45 -3.05 9.26
N ALA A 115 5.40 -2.25 9.75
CA ALA A 115 5.74 -0.95 9.17
C ALA A 115 6.38 -1.08 7.78
N LYS A 116 7.22 -2.12 7.60
CA LYS A 116 7.92 -2.40 6.35
C LYS A 116 7.49 -3.76 5.80
N PRO A 117 7.23 -3.87 4.49
CA PRO A 117 7.14 -5.17 3.88
C PRO A 117 8.53 -5.84 3.94
N GLY A 118 8.61 -7.05 4.48
CA GLY A 118 9.88 -7.77 4.59
C GLY A 118 10.59 -7.87 3.24
N SER A 119 11.82 -7.36 3.16
CA SER A 119 12.87 -7.42 2.09
C SER A 119 12.48 -7.53 0.60
N GLY A 120 11.23 -7.33 0.20
CA GLY A 120 10.76 -7.67 -1.14
C GLY A 120 9.69 -6.76 -1.75
N LEU A 121 9.19 -5.72 -1.06
CA LEU A 121 8.10 -4.86 -1.58
C LEU A 121 8.23 -3.37 -1.17
N SER A 122 9.41 -2.75 -1.25
CA SER A 122 9.56 -1.31 -0.95
C SER A 122 8.84 -0.44 -2.00
N GLY A 123 8.03 0.53 -1.55
CA GLY A 123 7.41 1.57 -2.37
C GLY A 123 8.34 2.78 -2.59
N SER A 124 8.05 3.59 -3.60
CA SER A 124 8.85 4.76 -3.99
C SER A 124 7.98 6.01 -4.15
N GLU A 125 8.36 7.18 -3.63
CA GLU A 125 7.59 8.42 -3.75
C GLU A 125 8.28 9.43 -4.68
N CYS A 126 7.57 10.42 -5.26
CA CYS A 126 8.18 11.50 -6.05
C CYS A 126 7.85 12.90 -5.49
N ARG A 127 8.88 13.75 -5.43
CA ARG A 127 8.83 15.18 -5.10
C ARG A 127 9.09 15.99 -6.37
N SER A 128 8.25 16.98 -6.66
CA SER A 128 8.42 17.90 -7.81
C SER A 128 8.94 19.23 -7.28
N TYR A 129 9.96 19.79 -7.93
CA TYR A 129 10.34 21.20 -7.76
C TYR A 129 9.76 22.05 -8.88
#